data_AF-A0A7S1LVM8-F1
#
_entry.id   AF-A0A7S1LVM8-F1
#
_cell.length_a   1.000
_cell.length_b   1.000
_cell.length_c   1.000
_cell.angle_alpha   90.00
_cell.angle_beta   90.00
_cell.angle_gamma   90.00
#
_symmetry.space_group_name_H-M   'P 1'
#
loop_
_entity.id
_entity.type
_entity.pdbx_description
1 polymer ?
#
loop_
_entity_poly.entity_id
_entity_poly.type
_entity_poly.pdbx_seq_one_letter_code
_entity_poly.pdbx_strand_id
1 'polypeptide(L)'
;TQLSARVHGECTGIEQLKNVLEAMDEARTSNASTEVDFREIEYVYDAMIRYGVKISEEDKDNAYSLRTRWNTLMNDVRLVDTNLMTKKVGFRKQTQEDVRKFLLETKAKLADFRAQGPSRAGINLDEGSKLRNEW
;
A
#
# COMPACT_ATOMS: atom_id res chain seq x y z
N THR A 1 -6.07 -8.13 -14.97
CA THR A 1 -4.93 -8.67 -14.18
C THR A 1 -5.15 -8.37 -12.71
N GLN A 2 -4.56 -9.15 -11.80
CA GLN A 2 -4.69 -8.93 -10.34
C GLN A 2 -4.25 -7.52 -9.93
N LEU A 3 -3.20 -6.99 -10.56
CA LEU A 3 -2.71 -5.63 -10.32
C LEU A 3 -3.75 -4.56 -10.69
N SER A 4 -4.43 -4.70 -11.83
CA SER A 4 -5.52 -3.80 -12.25
C SER A 4 -6.67 -3.78 -11.25
N ALA A 5 -7.07 -4.95 -10.71
CA ALA A 5 -8.11 -5.02 -9.69
C ALA A 5 -7.71 -4.31 -8.38
N ARG A 6 -6.43 -4.43 -7.98
CA ARG A 6 -5.89 -3.75 -6.80
C ARG A 6 -5.83 -2.24 -6.97
N VAL A 7 -5.45 -1.73 -8.14
CA VAL A 7 -5.40 -0.29 -8.44
C VAL A 7 -6.79 0.35 -8.37
N HIS A 8 -7.84 -0.37 -8.78
CA HIS A 8 -9.23 0.10 -8.74
C HIS A 8 -9.97 -0.21 -7.44
N GLY A 9 -9.27 -0.69 -6.40
CA GLY A 9 -9.86 -1.05 -5.12
C GLY A 9 -10.51 0.14 -4.41
N GLU A 10 -11.61 -0.13 -3.70
CA GLU A 10 -12.28 0.90 -2.89
C GLU A 10 -11.38 1.41 -1.76
N CYS A 11 -11.19 2.72 -1.70
CA CYS A 11 -10.39 3.38 -0.65
C CYS A 11 -11.31 4.02 0.40
N THR A 12 -11.85 3.21 1.32
CA THR A 12 -12.69 3.67 2.43
C THR A 12 -11.90 3.89 3.73
N GLY A 13 -10.77 3.20 3.91
CA GLY A 13 -9.91 3.29 5.10
C GLY A 13 -8.42 3.35 4.77
N ILE A 14 -7.59 3.47 5.81
CA ILE A 14 -6.13 3.64 5.68
C ILE A 14 -5.44 2.39 5.14
N GLU A 15 -5.89 1.20 5.54
CA GLU A 15 -5.34 -0.07 5.05
C GLU A 15 -5.67 -0.27 3.57
N GLN A 16 -6.88 0.07 3.15
CA GLN A 16 -7.25 0.03 1.74
C GLN A 16 -6.45 1.04 0.93
N LEU A 17 -6.26 2.26 1.44
CA LEU A 17 -5.41 3.26 0.79
C LEU A 17 -3.99 2.73 0.64
N LYS A 18 -3.42 2.13 1.68
CA LYS A 18 -2.07 1.54 1.63
C LYS A 18 -1.97 0.47 0.55
N ASN A 19 -2.92 -0.47 0.51
CA ASN A 19 -2.96 -1.53 -0.50
C ASN A 19 -2.99 -0.99 -1.93
N VAL A 20 -3.79 0.05 -2.19
CA VAL A 20 -3.85 0.68 -3.52
C VAL A 20 -2.54 1.38 -3.86
N LEU A 21 -1.93 2.10 -2.91
CA LEU A 21 -0.64 2.76 -3.13
C LEU A 21 0.49 1.79 -3.38
N GLU A 22 0.54 0.67 -2.67
CA GLU A 22 1.51 -0.40 -2.89
C GLU A 22 1.32 -1.02 -4.29
N ALA A 23 0.08 -1.27 -4.72
CA ALA A 23 -0.19 -1.78 -6.07
C ALA A 23 0.24 -0.80 -7.17
N MET A 24 0.04 0.50 -6.95
CA MET A 24 0.50 1.54 -7.88
C MET A 24 2.02 1.61 -7.95
N ASP A 25 2.71 1.43 -6.82
CA ASP A 25 4.18 1.41 -6.77
C ASP A 25 4.75 0.16 -7.45
N GLU A 26 4.14 -1.00 -7.21
CA GLU A 26 4.46 -2.26 -7.89
C GLU A 26 4.32 -2.12 -9.41
N ALA A 27 3.25 -1.49 -9.90
CA ALA A 27 3.08 -1.22 -11.33
C ALA A 27 4.18 -0.32 -11.91
N ARG A 28 4.60 0.71 -11.17
CA ARG A 28 5.63 1.65 -11.62
C ARG A 28 7.02 1.02 -11.63
N THR A 29 7.35 0.26 -10.60
CA THR A 29 8.66 -0.38 -10.42
C THR A 29 8.87 -1.54 -11.40
N SER A 30 7.81 -2.30 -11.69
CA SER A 30 7.86 -3.40 -12.67
C SER A 30 7.79 -2.96 -14.13
N ASN A 31 7.45 -1.69 -14.42
CA ASN A 31 7.20 -1.21 -15.78
C ASN A 31 8.37 -1.48 -16.75
N ALA A 32 9.62 -1.30 -16.31
CA ALA A 32 10.77 -1.51 -17.17
C ALA A 32 11.00 -2.99 -17.50
N SER A 33 10.90 -3.89 -16.51
CA SER A 33 11.05 -5.34 -16.73
C SER A 33 9.92 -5.88 -17.59
N THR A 34 8.69 -5.46 -17.32
CA THR A 34 7.51 -5.90 -18.07
C THR A 34 7.57 -5.47 -19.54
N GLU A 35 8.14 -4.31 -19.84
CA GLU A 35 8.36 -3.85 -21.21
C GLU A 35 9.41 -4.71 -21.97
N VAL A 36 10.43 -5.22 -21.27
CA VAL A 36 11.38 -6.19 -21.83
C VAL A 36 10.67 -7.50 -22.14
N ASP A 37 9.88 -8.01 -21.19
CA ASP A 37 9.13 -9.26 -21.36
C ASP A 37 8.17 -9.19 -22.57
N PHE A 38 7.48 -8.07 -22.77
CA PHE A 38 6.62 -7.89 -23.95
C PHE A 38 7.39 -7.97 -25.25
N ARG A 39 8.58 -7.35 -25.32
CA ARG A 39 9.41 -7.39 -26.52
C ARG A 39 9.89 -8.80 -26.82
N GLU A 40 10.25 -9.57 -25.79
CA GLU A 40 10.65 -10.97 -25.95
C GLU A 40 9.49 -11.82 -26.46
N ILE A 41 8.29 -11.64 -25.91
CA ILE A 41 7.08 -12.33 -26.36
C ILE A 41 6.77 -11.98 -27.82
N GLU A 42 6.70 -10.69 -28.15
CA GLU A 42 6.46 -10.20 -29.52
C GLU A 42 7.48 -10.81 -30.51
N TYR A 43 8.76 -10.84 -30.13
CA TYR A 43 9.82 -11.45 -30.94
C TYR A 43 9.61 -12.96 -31.18
N VAL A 44 9.22 -13.71 -30.15
CA VAL A 44 8.97 -15.16 -30.28
C VAL A 44 7.79 -15.42 -31.24
N TYR A 45 6.70 -14.67 -31.10
CA TYR A 45 5.55 -14.80 -32.00
C TYR A 45 5.89 -14.42 -33.44
N ASP A 46 6.65 -13.34 -33.64
CA ASP A 46 7.15 -12.95 -34.95
C ASP A 46 8.02 -14.05 -35.59
N ALA A 47 8.88 -14.70 -34.80
CA ALA A 47 9.72 -15.80 -35.29
C ALA A 47 8.86 -17.00 -35.70
N MET A 48 7.90 -17.40 -34.86
CA MET A 48 6.97 -18.50 -35.18
C MET A 48 6.19 -18.24 -36.47
N ILE A 49 5.68 -17.03 -36.66
CA ILE A 49 4.99 -16.61 -37.90
C ILE A 49 5.95 -16.70 -39.10
N ARG A 50 7.18 -16.17 -38.96
CA ARG A 50 8.20 -16.20 -40.03
C ARG A 50 8.56 -17.61 -40.49
N TYR A 51 8.62 -18.57 -39.57
CA TYR A 51 8.93 -19.96 -39.88
C TYR A 51 7.70 -20.83 -40.21
N GLY A 52 6.52 -20.22 -40.36
CA GLY A 52 5.30 -20.93 -40.78
C GLY A 52 4.70 -21.85 -39.71
N VAL A 53 5.02 -21.62 -38.44
CA VAL A 53 4.40 -22.34 -37.32
C VAL A 53 2.94 -21.91 -37.23
N LYS A 54 2.02 -22.89 -37.12
CA LYS A 54 0.60 -22.60 -36.91
C LYS A 54 0.36 -22.14 -35.49
N ILE A 55 -0.14 -20.92 -35.35
CA ILE A 55 -0.54 -20.31 -34.07
C ILE A 55 -2.03 -19.98 -34.19
N SER A 56 -2.77 -20.08 -33.08
CA SER A 56 -4.15 -19.61 -33.07
C SER A 56 -4.19 -18.07 -33.17
N GLU A 57 -5.20 -17.51 -33.84
CA GLU A 57 -5.33 -16.05 -33.91
C GLU A 57 -5.58 -15.45 -32.52
N GLU A 58 -6.23 -16.18 -31.62
CA GLU A 58 -6.46 -15.78 -30.24
C GLU A 58 -5.14 -15.60 -29.46
N ASP A 59 -4.22 -16.55 -29.55
CA ASP A 59 -2.93 -16.46 -28.85
C ASP A 59 -2.09 -15.29 -29.38
N LYS A 60 -2.12 -15.09 -30.69
CA LYS A 60 -1.44 -13.99 -31.37
C LYS A 60 -2.01 -12.64 -30.93
N ASP A 61 -3.32 -12.48 -30.97
CA ASP A 61 -4.00 -11.26 -30.53
C ASP A 61 -3.74 -10.96 -29.04
N ASN A 62 -3.73 -12.01 -28.21
CA ASN A 62 -3.39 -11.87 -26.80
C ASN A 62 -1.95 -11.40 -26.62
N ALA A 63 -0.97 -11.98 -27.32
CA ALA A 63 0.43 -11.60 -27.24
C ALA A 63 0.66 -10.13 -27.61
N TYR A 64 0.13 -9.69 -28.76
CA TYR A 64 0.29 -8.30 -29.23
C TYR A 64 -0.54 -7.28 -28.45
N SER A 65 -1.62 -7.70 -27.78
CA SER A 65 -2.44 -6.79 -26.96
C SER A 65 -1.90 -6.57 -25.54
N LEU A 66 -0.92 -7.35 -25.07
CA LEU A 66 -0.33 -7.23 -23.73
C LEU A 66 0.19 -5.81 -23.45
N ARG A 67 0.98 -5.27 -24.38
CA ARG A 67 1.55 -3.92 -24.31
C ARG A 67 0.46 -2.85 -24.20
N THR A 68 -0.60 -2.96 -25.01
CA THR A 68 -1.73 -2.03 -24.96
C THR A 68 -2.47 -2.11 -23.63
N ARG A 69 -2.77 -3.31 -23.15
CA ARG A 69 -3.42 -3.52 -21.84
C ARG A 69 -2.58 -2.96 -20.69
N TRP A 70 -1.26 -3.10 -20.76
CA TRP A 70 -0.34 -2.52 -19.79
C TRP A 70 -0.32 -0.99 -19.83
N ASN A 71 -0.27 -0.39 -21.02
CA ASN A 71 -0.35 1.06 -21.18
C ASN A 71 -1.65 1.63 -20.61
N THR A 72 -2.79 0.95 -20.83
CA THR A 72 -4.07 1.30 -20.20
C THR A 72 -3.96 1.27 -18.68
N LEU A 73 -3.42 0.19 -18.11
CA LEU A 73 -3.21 0.10 -16.66
C LEU A 73 -2.35 1.24 -16.12
N MET A 74 -1.27 1.61 -16.81
CA MET A 74 -0.41 2.71 -16.39
C MET A 74 -1.10 4.07 -16.44
N ASN A 75 -2.03 4.27 -17.39
CA ASN A 75 -2.88 5.46 -17.42
C ASN A 75 -3.89 5.47 -16.27
N ASP A 76 -4.50 4.32 -15.98
CA ASP A 76 -5.41 4.17 -14.84
C ASP A 76 -4.70 4.48 -13.52
N VAL A 77 -3.46 3.99 -13.33
CA VAL A 77 -2.63 4.31 -12.17
C VAL A 77 -2.45 5.82 -12.00
N ARG A 78 -2.22 6.57 -13.08
CA ARG A 78 -2.08 8.04 -13.03
C ARG A 78 -3.41 8.74 -12.66
N LEU A 79 -4.52 8.25 -13.22
CA LEU A 79 -5.85 8.79 -12.94
C LEU A 79 -6.25 8.55 -11.48
N VAL A 80 -6.08 7.31 -11.00
CA VAL A 80 -6.34 6.94 -9.61
C VAL A 80 -5.47 7.74 -8.65
N ASP A 81 -4.18 7.95 -8.96
CA ASP A 81 -3.29 8.77 -8.11
C ASP A 81 -3.85 10.19 -7.90
N THR A 82 -4.31 10.79 -8.99
CA THR A 82 -4.90 12.14 -8.98
C THR A 82 -6.18 12.16 -8.13
N ASN A 83 -7.05 11.16 -8.30
CA ASN A 83 -8.31 11.04 -7.55
C ASN A 83 -8.08 10.79 -6.05
N LEU A 84 -7.00 10.11 -5.69
CA LEU A 84 -6.65 9.82 -4.30
C LEU A 84 -5.99 11.00 -3.57
N MET A 85 -5.62 12.08 -4.27
CA MET A 85 -4.86 13.18 -3.67
C MET A 85 -5.57 13.79 -2.46
N THR A 86 -6.87 14.06 -2.55
CA THR A 86 -7.66 14.60 -1.42
C THR A 86 -7.70 13.62 -0.24
N LYS A 87 -7.85 12.32 -0.51
CA LYS A 87 -7.85 11.28 0.53
C LYS A 87 -6.50 11.19 1.22
N LYS A 88 -5.39 11.21 0.48
CA LYS A 88 -4.02 11.23 1.02
C LYS A 88 -3.80 12.39 1.99
N VAL A 89 -4.26 13.58 1.63
CA VAL A 89 -4.18 14.76 2.50
C VAL A 89 -5.03 14.58 3.76
N GLY A 90 -6.25 14.05 3.63
CA GLY A 90 -7.13 13.74 4.77
C GLY A 90 -6.48 12.78 5.76
N PHE A 91 -5.99 11.63 5.29
CA PHE A 91 -5.29 10.65 6.14
C PHE A 91 -4.03 11.25 6.78
N ARG A 92 -3.24 12.05 6.04
CA ARG A 92 -2.06 12.71 6.61
C ARG A 92 -2.42 13.62 7.79
N LYS A 93 -3.50 14.39 7.66
CA LYS A 93 -3.99 15.25 8.76
C LYS A 93 -4.46 14.41 9.94
N GLN A 94 -5.26 13.38 9.68
CA GLN A 94 -5.75 12.47 10.71
C GLN A 94 -4.59 11.84 11.49
N THR A 95 -3.59 11.29 10.80
CA THR A 95 -2.41 10.70 11.45
C THR A 95 -1.64 11.71 12.31
N GLN A 96 -1.53 12.97 11.86
CA GLN A 96 -0.89 14.01 12.67
C GLN A 96 -1.69 14.34 13.93
N GLU A 97 -3.02 14.34 13.86
CA GLU A 97 -3.90 14.55 15.00
C GLU A 97 -3.83 13.38 15.98
N ASP A 98 -3.86 12.15 15.47
CA ASP A 98 -3.76 10.92 16.27
C ASP A 98 -2.43 10.88 17.04
N VAL A 99 -1.31 11.21 16.39
CA VAL A 99 0.00 11.29 17.03
C VAL A 99 0.01 12.37 18.13
N ARG A 100 -0.56 13.55 17.87
CA ARG A 100 -0.65 14.61 18.89
C ARG A 100 -1.47 14.16 20.10
N LYS A 101 -2.63 13.53 19.85
CA LYS A 101 -3.51 13.00 20.89
C LYS A 101 -2.79 11.95 21.73
N PHE A 102 -2.14 10.98 21.08
CA PHE A 102 -1.34 9.96 21.75
C PHE A 102 -0.24 10.55 22.63
N LEU A 103 0.47 11.58 22.14
CA LEU A 103 1.51 12.26 22.93
C LEU A 103 0.94 12.97 24.16
N LEU A 104 -0.21 13.62 24.05
CA LEU A 104 -0.87 14.28 25.17
C LEU A 104 -1.35 13.28 26.22
N GLU A 105 -2.02 12.21 25.77
CA GLU A 105 -2.49 11.12 26.64
C GLU A 105 -1.32 10.45 27.35
N THR A 106 -0.23 10.17 26.63
CA THR A 106 0.98 9.57 27.21
C THR A 106 1.62 10.48 28.25
N LYS A 107 1.69 11.79 28.00
CA LYS A 107 2.23 12.76 28.98
C LYS A 107 1.36 12.85 30.23
N ALA A 108 0.04 12.88 30.08
CA ALA A 108 -0.89 12.88 31.19
C ALA A 108 -0.74 11.60 32.02
N LYS A 109 -0.76 10.43 31.36
CA LYS A 109 -0.55 9.14 32.03
C LYS A 109 0.80 9.02 32.72
N LEU A 110 1.86 9.58 32.14
CA LEU A 110 3.18 9.61 32.78
C LEU A 110 3.19 10.51 34.03
N ALA A 111 2.50 11.65 33.99
CA ALA A 111 2.35 12.51 35.16
C ALA A 111 1.56 11.81 36.27
N ASP A 112 0.46 11.16 35.93
CA ASP A 112 -0.35 10.37 36.86
C ASP A 112 0.46 9.22 37.46
N PHE A 113 1.22 8.49 36.63
CA PHE A 113 2.09 7.41 37.08
C PHE A 113 3.18 7.91 38.03
N ARG A 114 3.76 9.10 37.80
CA ARG A 114 4.75 9.67 38.72
C ARG A 114 4.13 10.10 40.05
N ALA A 115 2.89 10.58 40.04
CA ALA A 115 2.20 11.08 41.24
C ALA A 115 1.56 9.95 42.07
N GLN A 116 1.02 8.93 41.40
CA GLN A 116 0.14 7.91 42.00
C GLN A 116 0.63 6.48 41.74
N GLY A 117 1.68 6.30 40.95
CA GLY A 117 2.20 4.99 40.62
C GLY A 117 2.96 4.33 41.77
N PRO A 118 3.30 3.05 41.58
CA PRO A 118 3.91 2.19 42.61
C PRO A 118 5.31 2.62 43.05
N SER A 119 5.92 3.59 42.37
CA SER A 119 7.24 4.14 42.67
C SER A 119 7.21 5.54 43.29
N ARG A 120 6.02 6.08 43.62
CA ARG A 120 5.90 7.41 44.23
C ARG A 120 6.58 7.47 45.60
N ALA A 121 7.06 8.65 45.97
CA ALA A 121 7.61 8.87 47.30
C ALA A 121 6.51 8.76 48.37
N GLY A 122 6.84 8.17 49.53
CA GLY A 122 5.94 8.10 50.68
C GLY A 122 5.08 6.83 50.80
N ILE A 123 5.26 5.83 49.94
CA ILE A 123 4.63 4.51 50.07
C ILE A 123 5.65 3.42 50.39
N ASN A 124 5.22 2.35 51.06
CA ASN A 124 6.07 1.20 51.35
C ASN A 124 6.05 0.16 50.22
N LEU A 125 6.93 -0.85 50.33
CA LEU A 125 7.12 -1.86 49.28
C LEU A 125 5.84 -2.69 49.02
N ASP A 126 5.06 -2.99 50.05
CA ASP A 126 3.82 -3.77 49.95
C ASP A 126 2.71 -2.99 49.24
N GLU A 127 2.55 -1.70 49.54
CA GLU A 127 1.60 -0.83 48.85
C GLU A 127 1.99 -0.64 47.38
N GLY A 128 3.28 -0.42 47.10
CA GLY A 128 3.79 -0.34 45.73
C GLY A 128 3.60 -1.65 44.94
N SER A 129 3.79 -2.81 45.58
CA SER A 129 3.57 -4.12 44.95
C SER A 129 2.12 -4.35 44.54
N LYS A 130 1.15 -3.88 45.35
CA LYS A 130 -0.28 -3.93 45.01
C LYS A 130 -0.62 -3.03 43.83
N LEU A 131 -0.18 -1.77 43.87
CA LEU A 131 -0.42 -0.79 42.81
C LEU A 131 0.17 -1.21 41.46
N ARG A 132 1.26 -1.97 41.44
CA ARG A 132 1.88 -2.44 40.19
C ARG A 132 0.91 -3.23 39.28
N ASN A 133 -0.05 -3.95 39.85
CA ASN A 133 -0.98 -4.76 39.05
C ASN A 133 -2.20 -3.97 38.52
N GLU A 134 -2.36 -2.71 38.98
CA GLU A 134 -3.46 -1.81 38.60
C GLU A 134 -3.07 -0.82 37.48
N TRP A 135 -1.79 -0.83 37.09
CA TRP A 135 -1.19 0.00 36.03
C TRP A 135 -0.66 -0.86 34.89
#